data_AF-A0A367E7I5-F1
#
_entry.id   AF-A0A367E7I5-F1
#
_cell.length_a   1.000
_cell.length_b   1.000
_cell.length_c   1.000
_cell.angle_alpha   90.00
_cell.angle_beta   90.00
_cell.angle_gamma   90.00
#
_symmetry.space_group_name_H-M   'P 1'
#
loop_
_entity.id
_entity.type
_entity.pdbx_description
1 polymer ?
#
loop_
_entity_poly.entity_id
_entity_poly.type
_entity_poly.pdbx_seq_one_letter_code
_entity_poly.pdbx_strand_id
1 'polypeptide(L)' 'MDAQSSPESALAIGRKAADELAEALAMAGCKLPSLSGGFPVMGRAHVELGGASADAVFALARWIRERA' A
#
# COMPACT_ATOMS: atom_id res chain seq x y z
N MET A 1 14.86 6.59 -17.02
CA MET A 1 13.64 7.33 -17.42
C MET A 1 12.63 7.13 -16.31
N ASP A 2 12.61 8.04 -15.34
CA ASP A 2 11.60 8.04 -14.29
C ASP A 2 10.26 8.40 -14.94
N ALA A 3 9.39 7.41 -15.08
CA ALA A 3 8.00 7.67 -15.43
C ALA A 3 7.39 8.43 -14.25
N GLN A 4 7.40 9.77 -14.33
CA GLN A 4 6.68 10.62 -13.38
C GLN A 4 5.21 10.26 -13.49
N SER A 5 4.75 9.41 -12.57
CA SER A 5 3.33 9.15 -12.37
C SER A 5 2.72 10.43 -11.84
N SER A 6 1.57 10.86 -12.38
CA SER A 6 0.87 12.01 -11.84
C SER A 6 0.61 11.80 -10.34
N PRO A 7 0.51 12.87 -9.53
CA PRO A 7 0.16 12.74 -8.12
C PRO A 7 -1.14 11.93 -7.91
N GLU A 8 -2.12 12.03 -8.81
CA GLU A 8 -3.32 11.17 -8.72
C GLU A 8 -2.99 9.69 -8.95
N SER A 9 -2.10 9.39 -9.90
CA SER A 9 -1.67 8.03 -10.17
C SER A 9 -0.91 7.43 -8.99
N ALA A 10 0.00 8.18 -8.38
CA ALA A 10 0.73 7.75 -7.20
C ALA A 10 -0.20 7.57 -5.97
N LEU A 11 -1.21 8.42 -5.80
CA LEU A 11 -2.22 8.27 -4.75
C LEU A 11 -3.07 7.00 -4.98
N ALA A 12 -3.50 6.75 -6.22
CA ALA A 12 -4.25 5.56 -6.58
C ALA A 12 -3.46 4.27 -6.32
N ILE A 13 -2.16 4.26 -6.62
CA ILE A 13 -1.26 3.14 -6.32
C ILE A 13 -1.14 2.93 -4.82
N GLY A 14 -0.94 4.00 -4.04
CA GLY A 14 -0.87 3.93 -2.58
C GLY A 14 -2.16 3.38 -1.98
N ARG A 15 -3.32 3.84 -2.47
CA ARG A 15 -4.62 3.34 -2.01
C ARG A 15 -4.81 1.86 -2.33
N LYS A 16 -4.49 1.44 -3.55
CA LYS A 16 -4.54 0.03 -3.94
C LYS A 16 -3.65 -0.83 -3.03
N ALA A 17 -2.43 -0.38 -2.74
CA ALA A 17 -1.53 -1.10 -1.84
C ALA A 17 -2.13 -1.24 -0.42
N ALA A 18 -2.74 -0.18 0.10
CA ALA A 18 -3.41 -0.20 1.40
C ALA A 18 -4.59 -1.18 1.43
N ASP A 19 -5.44 -1.19 0.39
CA ASP A 19 -6.59 -2.09 0.27
C ASP A 19 -6.14 -3.56 0.21
N GLU A 20 -5.10 -3.86 -0.58
CA GLU A 20 -4.56 -5.20 -0.72
C GLU A 20 -3.95 -5.73 0.58
N LEU A 21 -3.26 -4.87 1.34
CA LEU A 21 -2.77 -5.23 2.67
C LEU A 21 -3.91 -5.43 3.66
N ALA A 22 -4.95 -4.60 3.62
CA ALA A 22 -6.12 -4.75 4.49
C ALA A 22 -6.84 -6.09 4.25
N GLU A 23 -7.00 -6.49 2.99
CA GLU A 23 -7.56 -7.80 2.63
C GLU A 23 -6.67 -8.96 3.11
N ALA A 24 -5.35 -8.87 2.88
CA ALA A 24 -4.41 -9.89 3.32
C ALA A 24 -4.42 -10.07 4.84
N LEU A 25 -4.44 -8.96 5.60
CA LEU A 25 -4.55 -9.00 7.05
C LEU A 25 -5.86 -9.63 7.50
N ALA A 26 -6.98 -9.32 6.84
CA ALA A 26 -8.28 -9.89 7.16
C ALA A 26 -8.29 -11.42 7.00
N MET A 27 -7.62 -11.95 5.97
CA MET A 27 -7.43 -13.41 5.80
C MET A 27 -6.66 -14.02 6.98
N ALA A 28 -5.65 -13.31 7.50
CA ALA A 28 -4.89 -13.72 8.68
C ALA A 28 -5.60 -13.43 10.02
N GLY A 29 -6.88 -13.07 10.01
CA GLY A 29 -7.66 -12.75 11.22
C GLY A 29 -7.25 -11.44 11.90
N CYS A 30 -6.49 -10.58 11.22
CA CYS A 30 -6.02 -9.30 11.71
C CYS A 30 -6.76 -8.14 11.03
N LYS A 31 -6.96 -7.02 11.75
CA LYS A 31 -7.52 -5.79 11.16
C LYS A 31 -6.70 -4.59 11.59
N LEU A 32 -6.32 -3.77 10.62
CA LEU A 32 -5.64 -2.49 10.87
C LEU A 32 -6.48 -1.35 10.27
N PRO A 33 -7.37 -0.71 11.05
CA PRO A 33 -8.34 0.27 10.55
C PRO A 33 -7.72 1.55 9.99
N SER A 34 -6.46 1.84 10.33
CA SER A 34 -5.74 3.04 9.90
C SER A 34 -5.10 2.91 8.52
N LEU A 35 -5.16 1.74 7.88
CA LEU A 35 -4.59 1.53 6.54
C LEU A 35 -5.29 2.41 5.51
N SER A 36 -4.52 3.31 4.90
CA SER A 36 -4.98 4.15 3.81
C SER A 36 -3.82 4.54 2.90
N GLY A 37 -4.12 4.82 1.62
CA GLY A 37 -3.12 5.39 0.70
C GLY A 37 -2.79 6.82 1.10
N GLY A 38 -1.50 7.12 1.26
CA GLY A 38 -1.04 8.45 1.64
C GLY A 38 -0.78 9.36 0.43
N PHE A 39 -0.68 10.67 0.68
CA PHE A 39 -0.48 11.67 -0.38
C PHE A 39 0.94 11.57 -0.94
N PRO A 40 1.18 11.46 -2.26
CA PRO A 40 2.50 11.13 -2.80
C PRO A 40 3.65 11.98 -2.23
N VAL A 41 4.74 11.33 -1.82
CA VAL A 41 5.96 12.01 -1.32
C VAL A 41 7.02 11.93 -2.40
N MET A 42 7.50 13.09 -2.86
CA MET A 42 8.45 13.18 -3.99
C MET A 42 7.96 12.41 -5.24
N GLY A 43 6.65 12.44 -5.51
CA GLY A 43 6.03 11.76 -6.66
C GLY A 43 5.90 10.23 -6.51
N ARG A 44 6.21 9.67 -5.33
CA ARG A 44 6.14 8.23 -5.08
C ARG A 44 4.91 7.86 -4.25
N ALA A 45 4.30 6.73 -4.61
CA ALA A 45 3.17 6.15 -3.91
C ALA A 45 3.59 5.59 -2.54
N HIS A 46 2.80 5.90 -1.51
CA HIS A 46 3.03 5.40 -0.16
C HIS A 46 1.71 5.10 0.56
N VAL A 47 1.82 4.41 1.68
CA VAL A 47 0.70 4.04 2.56
C VAL A 47 0.92 4.65 3.93
N GLU A 48 -0.17 5.07 4.58
CA GLU A 48 -0.21 5.59 5.96
C GLU A 48 0.06 4.46 6.99
N LEU A 49 1.24 3.86 6.85
CA LEU A 49 1.82 2.80 7.66
C LEU A 49 3.26 3.22 7.96
N GLY A 50 3.42 4.38 8.61
CA GLY A 50 4.73 5.00 8.81
C GLY A 50 5.40 5.50 7.52
N GLY A 51 4.62 5.80 6.48
CA GLY A 51 5.13 6.27 5.18
C GLY A 51 5.77 5.17 4.33
N ALA A 52 5.38 3.91 4.53
CA ALA A 52 5.89 2.78 3.75
C ALA A 52 5.61 2.95 2.25
N SER A 53 6.57 2.58 1.40
CA SER A 53 6.37 2.59 -0.05
C SER A 53 5.30 1.58 -0.47
N ALA A 54 4.55 1.90 -1.52
CA ALA A 54 3.53 0.99 -2.05
C ALA A 54 4.11 -0.39 -2.42
N ASP A 55 5.32 -0.43 -2.99
CA ASP A 55 5.99 -1.69 -3.37
C ASP A 55 6.24 -2.60 -2.16
N ALA A 56 6.73 -2.04 -1.04
CA ALA A 56 6.96 -2.80 0.18
C ALA A 56 5.64 -3.32 0.77
N VAL A 57 4.58 -2.50 0.70
CA VAL A 57 3.24 -2.88 1.17
C VAL A 57 2.64 -3.99 0.32
N PHE A 58 2.77 -3.95 -1.00
CA PHE A 58 2.36 -5.04 -1.89
C PHE A 58 3.11 -6.34 -1.58
N ALA A 59 4.43 -6.26 -1.39
CA ALA A 59 5.24 -7.43 -1.04
C ALA A 59 4.79 -8.04 0.30
N LEU A 60 4.49 -7.20 1.30
CA LEU A 60 3.97 -7.65 2.59
C LEU A 60 2.59 -8.31 2.45
N ALA A 61 1.65 -7.69 1.73
CA ALA A 61 0.33 -8.25 1.48
C ALA A 61 0.41 -9.65 0.84
N ARG A 62 1.28 -9.80 -0.17
CA ARG A 62 1.56 -11.10 -0.79
C ARG A 62 2.12 -12.11 0.21
N TRP A 63 3.13 -11.72 1.00
CA TRP A 63 3.75 -12.60 1.98
C TRP A 63 2.77 -13.13 3.02
N ILE A 64 1.84 -12.27 3.47
CA ILE A 64 0.76 -12.65 4.39
C ILE A 64 -0.18 -13.66 3.72
N ARG A 65 -0.65 -13.40 2.50
CA ARG A 65 -1.55 -14.31 1.78
C ARG A 65 -0.97 -15.70 1.54
N GLU A 66 0.33 -15.79 1.31
CA GLU A 66 1.03 -17.08 1.14
C GLU A 66 1.08 -17.92 2.44
N ARG A 67 0.71 -17.34 3.59
CA ARG A 67 0.87 -17.94 4.93
C ARG A 67 -0.39 -17.92 5.80
N ALA A 68 -1.45 -17.24 5.35
CA ALA A 68 -2.73 -17.12 6.03
C ALA A 68 -3.63 -18.34 5.79
#